data_AF-A0A9N8H8H0-F1
#
_entry.id   AF-A0A9N8H8H0-F1
#
_cell.length_a   1.000
_cell.length_b   1.000
_cell.length_c   1.000
_cell.angle_alpha   90.00
_cell.angle_beta   90.00
_cell.angle_gamma   90.00
#
_symmetry.space_group_name_H-M   'P 1'
#
loop_
_entity.id
_entity.type
_entity.pdbx_description
1 polymer ?
#
loop_
_entity_poly.entity_id
_entity_poly.type
_entity_poly.pdbx_seq_one_letter_code
_entity_poly.pdbx_strand_id
1 'polypeptide(L)'
;MNNTCMFMECCSNGAEVEEDLSECTVSSREFDVNALNVDHLTSTALFDAIQNNDWSAVDFFLDTGTFSFSPFQSYDEGCKAAAEEQSETWVVCEDDEGRLIWRQLPIHAAICYGAPFNTVKELIKVYPAGLRCADVDGNLPIHLAFRFNCTDRILRLILKAFPEGMEAVNCSGKLPLECAGDKMQAKFRLLQTFIECAGYLDDKSLNQKQDELEAAQKTIIEATEDLSKAKRELSYIKKFPIPTAETSSDRGLSRYWKKVSSRLLKRKSEL
;
A
#
# COMPACT_ATOMS: atom_id res chain seq x y z
N MET A 1 23.14 22.16 -15.00
CA MET A 1 22.22 21.07 -15.39
C MET A 1 21.26 20.94 -14.23
N ASN A 2 20.07 21.51 -14.42
CA ASN A 2 19.11 21.80 -13.38
C ASN A 2 18.33 20.52 -13.08
N ASN A 3 18.52 19.94 -11.89
CA ASN A 3 17.61 18.93 -11.35
C ASN A 3 16.52 19.68 -10.59
N THR A 4 15.49 20.09 -11.32
CA THR A 4 14.22 20.57 -10.78
C THR A 4 13.65 19.49 -9.86
N CYS A 5 13.40 19.84 -8.60
CA CYS A 5 12.75 19.00 -7.60
C CYS A 5 11.32 18.69 -8.09
N MET A 6 11.14 17.55 -8.76
CA MET A 6 9.94 17.23 -9.54
C MET A 6 8.93 16.37 -8.77
N PHE A 7 8.71 16.65 -7.48
CA PHE A 7 7.68 15.97 -6.67
C PHE A 7 6.92 16.95 -5.78
N MET A 8 6.51 18.08 -6.36
CA MET A 8 5.68 19.10 -5.70
C MET A 8 4.26 19.13 -6.29
N GLU A 9 3.60 17.97 -6.31
CA GLU A 9 2.15 17.89 -6.58
C GLU A 9 1.55 16.78 -5.72
N CYS A 10 1.22 17.08 -4.46
CA CYS A 10 0.19 16.37 -3.70
C CYS A 10 -0.28 17.30 -2.57
N CYS A 11 -1.57 17.65 -2.62
CA CYS A 11 -2.36 18.39 -1.62
C CYS A 11 -2.25 19.92 -1.64
N SER A 12 -2.80 20.52 -2.70
CA SER A 12 -3.34 21.89 -2.66
C SER A 12 -4.85 21.82 -2.45
N ASN A 13 -5.32 22.23 -1.27
CA ASN A 13 -6.61 22.89 -1.15
C ASN A 13 -6.36 24.30 -0.58
N GLY A 14 -6.24 25.25 -1.51
CA GLY A 14 -6.73 26.62 -1.33
C GLY A 14 -5.92 27.58 -0.46
N ALA A 15 -4.70 27.92 -0.86
CA ALA A 15 -4.20 29.29 -0.78
C ALA A 15 -3.01 29.43 -1.74
N GLU A 16 -3.21 30.19 -2.82
CA GLU A 16 -2.10 30.67 -3.65
C GLU A 16 -1.24 31.60 -2.79
N VAL A 17 -0.10 31.11 -2.32
CA VAL A 17 0.99 31.96 -1.86
C VAL A 17 2.15 31.71 -2.81
N GLU A 18 2.29 32.58 -3.80
CA GLU A 18 3.58 32.77 -4.46
C GLU A 18 4.56 33.27 -3.38
N GLU A 19 5.38 32.38 -2.85
CA GLU A 19 6.55 32.78 -2.06
C GLU A 19 7.82 32.26 -2.73
N ASP A 20 8.66 33.24 -3.07
CA ASP A 20 9.92 33.12 -3.79
C ASP A 20 10.84 32.03 -3.20
N LEU A 21 11.22 31.07 -4.05
CA LEU A 21 12.26 30.06 -3.79
C LEU A 21 13.69 30.65 -3.83
N SER A 22 13.91 31.86 -3.31
CA SER A 22 15.23 32.47 -3.24
C SER A 22 15.81 32.42 -1.83
N GLU A 23 16.88 31.63 -1.69
CA GLU A 23 17.86 31.64 -0.60
C GLU A 23 17.45 30.94 0.71
N CYS A 24 17.44 29.60 0.66
CA CYS A 24 17.57 28.77 1.86
C CYS A 24 19.02 28.88 2.40
N THR A 25 19.34 29.95 3.12
CA THR A 25 20.60 30.05 3.86
C THR A 25 20.57 29.12 5.06
N VAL A 26 21.30 28.01 4.96
CA VAL A 26 21.44 26.98 6.00
C VAL A 26 22.09 27.61 7.24
N SER A 27 21.27 28.00 8.22
CA SER A 27 21.73 28.14 9.60
C SER A 27 21.74 26.75 10.22
N SER A 28 22.93 26.18 10.41
CA SER A 28 23.17 24.93 11.14
C SER A 28 22.77 25.05 12.62
N ARG A 29 21.47 25.17 12.91
CA ARG A 29 20.93 25.01 14.27
C ARG A 29 20.56 23.55 14.44
N GLU A 30 21.21 22.90 15.40
CA GLU A 30 20.80 21.58 15.88
C GLU A 30 19.31 21.67 16.28
N PHE A 31 18.50 20.76 15.74
CA PHE A 31 17.07 20.67 16.06
C PHE A 31 16.95 20.28 17.53
N ASP A 32 16.60 21.24 18.38
CA ASP A 32 16.39 21.03 19.81
C ASP A 32 14.95 20.57 20.04
N VAL A 33 14.81 19.33 20.53
CA VAL A 33 13.51 18.74 20.89
C VAL A 33 12.76 19.53 21.97
N ASN A 34 13.44 20.43 22.69
CA ASN A 34 12.84 21.30 23.71
C ASN A 34 12.27 22.61 23.13
N ALA A 35 12.53 22.94 21.86
CA ALA A 35 11.95 24.11 21.19
C ALA A 35 10.48 23.92 20.80
N LEU A 36 9.90 22.74 21.08
CA LEU A 36 8.52 22.36 20.77
C LEU A 36 7.50 22.93 21.78
N ASN A 37 7.94 23.73 22.75
CA ASN A 37 7.11 24.30 23.81
C ASN A 37 6.81 25.79 23.58
N VAL A 38 6.37 26.14 22.36
CA VAL A 38 5.95 27.50 21.99
C VAL A 38 4.61 27.42 21.26
N ASP A 39 3.72 28.34 21.60
CA ASP A 39 2.31 28.41 21.17
C ASP A 39 2.15 28.22 19.66
N HIS A 40 1.48 27.14 19.25
CA HIS A 40 1.27 26.77 17.85
C HIS A 40 -0.16 27.15 17.42
N LEU A 41 -0.29 27.77 16.24
CA LEU A 41 -1.53 28.40 15.76
C LEU A 41 -2.64 27.40 15.37
N THR A 42 -2.31 26.14 15.10
CA THR A 42 -3.28 25.09 14.71
C THR A 42 -2.87 23.73 15.32
N SER A 43 -3.10 23.53 16.61
CA SER A 43 -2.95 22.18 17.18
C SER A 43 -4.21 21.36 16.92
N THR A 44 -4.05 20.15 16.38
CA THR A 44 -5.11 19.15 16.38
C THR A 44 -5.00 18.33 17.66
N ALA A 45 -6.13 17.85 18.18
CA ALA A 45 -6.14 17.01 19.38
C ALA A 45 -5.30 15.73 19.20
N LEU A 46 -5.23 15.19 17.97
CA LEU A 46 -4.32 14.11 17.59
C LEU A 46 -2.85 14.51 17.76
N PHE A 47 -2.46 15.68 17.27
CA PHE A 47 -1.08 16.14 17.37
C PHE A 47 -0.68 16.44 18.82
N ASP A 48 -1.57 17.07 19.59
CA ASP A 48 -1.38 17.28 21.04
C ASP A 48 -1.16 15.97 21.79
N ALA A 49 -1.96 14.94 21.48
CA ALA A 49 -1.82 13.63 22.12
C ALA A 49 -0.47 12.97 21.79
N ILE A 50 0.04 13.15 20.56
CA ILE A 50 1.36 12.68 20.14
C ILE A 50 2.46 13.42 20.89
N GLN A 51 2.39 14.76 20.97
CA GLN A 51 3.39 15.56 21.70
C GLN A 51 3.47 15.19 23.18
N ASN A 52 2.32 14.88 23.78
CA ASN A 52 2.22 14.42 25.17
C ASN A 52 2.62 12.95 25.37
N ASN A 53 2.99 12.23 24.30
CA ASN A 53 3.26 10.79 24.30
C ASN A 53 2.09 9.94 24.82
N ASP A 54 0.85 10.42 24.69
CA ASP A 54 -0.35 9.66 25.08
C ASP A 54 -0.79 8.74 23.93
N TRP A 55 0.03 7.71 23.69
CA TRP A 55 -0.20 6.74 22.62
C TRP A 55 -1.52 5.97 22.80
N SER A 56 -2.02 5.84 24.03
CA SER A 56 -3.29 5.18 24.29
C SER A 56 -4.46 6.02 23.78
N ALA A 57 -4.43 7.33 24.03
CA ALA A 57 -5.42 8.25 23.48
C ALA A 57 -5.32 8.36 21.96
N VAL A 58 -4.10 8.34 21.41
CA VAL A 58 -3.88 8.33 19.95
C VAL A 58 -4.48 7.07 19.32
N ASP A 59 -4.13 5.87 19.81
CA ASP A 59 -4.65 4.61 19.27
C ASP A 59 -6.18 4.55 19.39
N PHE A 60 -6.73 5.01 20.51
CA PHE A 60 -8.18 5.10 20.71
C PHE A 60 -8.84 6.07 19.71
N PHE A 61 -8.23 7.23 19.47
CA PHE A 61 -8.73 8.19 18.49
C PHE A 61 -8.63 7.66 17.07
N LEU A 62 -7.55 6.97 16.70
CA LEU A 62 -7.39 6.40 15.35
C LEU A 62 -8.37 5.24 15.08
N ASP A 63 -8.75 4.49 16.11
CA ASP A 63 -9.74 3.42 15.99
C ASP A 63 -11.19 3.93 16.01
N THR A 64 -11.49 4.89 16.90
CA THR A 64 -12.86 5.35 17.16
C THR A 64 -13.24 6.67 16.51
N GLY A 65 -12.26 7.44 16.02
CA GLY A 65 -12.44 8.82 15.53
C GLY A 65 -12.81 9.84 16.61
N THR A 66 -12.77 9.45 17.89
CA THR A 66 -13.18 10.29 19.03
C THR A 66 -12.19 10.17 20.18
N PHE A 67 -11.96 11.26 20.92
CA PHE A 67 -11.22 11.19 22.19
C PHE A 67 -12.14 10.76 23.33
N SER A 68 -11.60 10.05 24.32
CA SER A 68 -12.33 9.42 25.44
C SER A 68 -13.19 10.38 26.28
N PHE A 69 -12.97 11.69 26.17
CA PHE A 69 -13.72 12.73 26.88
C PHE A 69 -15.04 13.15 26.22
N SER A 70 -15.39 12.64 25.03
CA SER A 70 -16.69 12.94 24.41
C SER A 70 -17.79 12.05 24.99
N PRO A 71 -18.82 12.60 25.68
CA PRO A 71 -19.91 11.81 26.27
C PRO A 71 -20.91 11.27 25.23
N PHE A 72 -20.72 11.61 23.95
CA PHE A 72 -21.60 11.20 22.87
C PHE A 72 -20.86 10.24 21.94
N GLN A 73 -21.13 8.94 22.07
CA GLN A 73 -20.74 7.95 21.06
C GLN A 73 -21.53 8.22 19.77
N SER A 74 -20.93 8.88 18.80
CA SER A 74 -21.48 8.92 17.44
C SER A 74 -21.14 7.60 16.75
N TYR A 75 -22.13 6.71 16.62
CA TYR A 75 -22.08 5.49 15.81
C TYR A 75 -22.21 5.82 14.31
N ASP A 76 -21.41 6.75 13.79
CA ASP A 76 -21.58 7.27 12.43
C ASP A 76 -20.29 7.17 11.60
N GLU A 77 -20.43 6.97 10.29
CA GLU A 77 -19.32 6.84 9.32
C GLU A 77 -18.37 8.07 9.28
N GLY A 78 -18.76 9.19 9.91
CA GLY A 78 -17.97 10.42 10.03
C GLY A 78 -16.75 10.33 10.97
N CYS A 79 -16.64 9.31 11.81
CA CYS A 79 -15.52 9.19 12.75
C CYS A 79 -14.17 8.90 12.07
N LYS A 80 -14.15 8.10 10.98
CA LYS A 80 -12.92 7.89 10.20
C LYS A 80 -12.47 9.15 9.47
N ALA A 81 -13.42 9.97 9.01
CA ALA A 81 -13.11 11.22 8.34
C ALA A 81 -12.38 12.18 9.28
N ALA A 82 -12.76 12.25 10.56
CA ALA A 82 -12.05 13.07 11.54
C ALA A 82 -10.61 12.58 11.81
N ALA A 83 -10.40 11.27 11.83
CA ALA A 83 -9.06 10.69 11.98
C ALA A 83 -8.18 10.98 10.76
N GLU A 84 -8.74 10.89 9.55
CA GLU A 84 -8.06 11.21 8.29
C GLU A 84 -7.75 12.71 8.19
N GLU A 85 -8.73 13.57 8.47
CA GLU A 85 -8.58 15.04 8.49
C GLU A 85 -7.47 15.48 9.45
N GLN A 86 -7.47 14.98 10.69
CA GLN A 86 -6.42 15.32 11.64
C GLN A 86 -5.06 14.72 11.27
N SER A 87 -5.03 13.56 10.59
CA SER A 87 -3.79 12.93 10.12
C SER A 87 -3.17 13.63 8.90
N GLU A 88 -3.98 14.31 8.09
CA GLU A 88 -3.56 15.14 6.95
C GLU A 88 -3.25 16.60 7.35
N THR A 89 -3.74 17.05 8.51
CA THR A 89 -3.53 18.43 8.96
C THR A 89 -2.05 18.69 9.30
N TRP A 90 -1.48 19.70 8.64
CA TRP A 90 -0.15 20.20 8.97
C TRP A 90 -0.22 21.06 10.24
N VAL A 91 0.60 20.71 11.22
CA VAL A 91 0.83 21.57 12.38
C VAL A 91 2.09 22.39 12.12
N VAL A 92 1.97 23.69 12.31
CA VAL A 92 2.98 24.68 11.96
C VAL A 92 3.33 25.51 13.18
N CYS A 93 4.60 25.86 13.32
CA CYS A 93 5.11 26.83 14.27
C CYS A 93 5.82 27.95 13.52
N GLU A 94 5.44 29.19 13.82
CA GLU A 94 5.98 30.42 13.26
C GLU A 94 6.63 31.25 14.37
N ASP A 95 7.61 32.08 14.02
CA ASP A 95 8.16 33.08 14.94
C ASP A 95 7.28 34.34 15.01
N ASP A 96 7.62 35.27 15.90
CA ASP A 96 6.92 36.55 16.07
C ASP A 96 6.89 37.40 14.78
N GLU A 97 7.74 37.08 13.80
CA GLU A 97 7.88 37.77 12.50
C GLU A 97 7.10 37.04 11.39
N GLY A 98 6.41 35.93 11.70
CA GLY A 98 5.63 35.13 10.75
C GLY A 98 6.47 34.17 9.91
N ARG A 99 7.73 33.91 10.27
CA ARG A 99 8.58 32.95 9.55
C ARG A 99 8.34 31.54 10.07
N LEU A 100 8.16 30.60 9.15
CA LEU A 100 8.01 29.17 9.46
C LEU A 100 9.27 28.61 10.14
N ILE A 101 9.14 28.18 11.39
CA ILE A 101 10.19 27.50 12.16
C ILE A 101 10.16 26.00 11.82
N TRP A 102 8.99 25.38 11.88
CA TRP A 102 8.79 23.99 11.51
C TRP A 102 7.34 23.73 11.08
N ARG A 103 7.15 22.66 10.31
CA ARG A 103 5.84 22.11 9.94
C ARG A 103 5.93 20.59 9.99
N GLN A 104 4.94 19.95 10.59
CA GLN A 104 4.91 18.50 10.72
C GLN A 104 3.49 17.96 10.60
N LEU A 105 3.34 16.86 9.88
CA LEU A 105 2.18 15.98 10.00
C LEU A 105 2.30 15.09 11.26
N PRO A 106 1.19 14.56 11.78
CA PRO A 106 1.20 13.57 12.88
C PRO A 106 2.16 12.41 12.67
N ILE A 107 2.36 11.92 11.43
CA ILE A 107 3.33 10.85 11.16
C ILE A 107 4.78 11.28 11.38
N HIS A 108 5.13 12.55 11.10
CA HIS A 108 6.47 13.08 11.37
C HIS A 108 6.69 13.16 12.88
N ALA A 109 5.73 13.73 13.60
CA ALA A 109 5.79 13.86 15.05
C ALA A 109 5.86 12.47 15.71
N ALA A 110 5.02 11.51 15.30
CA ALA A 110 5.05 10.14 15.81
C ALA A 110 6.44 9.49 15.67
N ILE A 111 7.14 9.75 14.57
CA ILE A 111 8.51 9.26 14.37
C ILE A 111 9.50 9.98 15.29
N CYS A 112 9.41 11.31 15.39
CA CYS A 112 10.30 12.13 16.22
C CYS A 112 10.18 11.80 17.72
N TYR A 113 8.95 11.59 18.20
CA TYR A 113 8.65 11.27 19.60
C TYR A 113 8.75 9.77 19.92
N GLY A 114 9.10 8.92 18.95
CA GLY A 114 9.33 7.50 19.19
C GLY A 114 8.05 6.70 19.46
N ALA A 115 6.99 6.99 18.72
CA ALA A 115 5.70 6.30 18.81
C ALA A 115 5.84 4.77 18.66
N PRO A 116 5.00 3.99 19.35
CA PRO A 116 5.02 2.54 19.25
C PRO A 116 4.59 2.08 17.86
N PHE A 117 5.01 0.86 17.50
CA PHE A 117 4.77 0.29 16.17
C PHE A 117 3.29 0.30 15.74
N ASN A 118 2.37 0.04 16.68
CA ASN A 118 0.94 0.00 16.38
C ASN A 118 0.42 1.38 16.00
N THR A 119 0.76 2.42 16.76
CA THR A 119 0.37 3.80 16.47
C THR A 119 0.88 4.25 15.10
N VAL A 120 2.16 4.03 14.79
CA VAL A 120 2.73 4.37 13.48
C VAL A 120 2.01 3.62 12.35
N LYS A 121 1.65 2.36 12.59
CA LYS A 121 0.92 1.55 11.62
C LYS A 121 -0.49 2.04 11.36
N GLU A 122 -1.24 2.40 12.40
CA GLU A 122 -2.58 2.93 12.21
C GLU A 122 -2.53 4.33 11.55
N LEU A 123 -1.56 5.19 11.89
CA LEU A 123 -1.36 6.48 11.21
C LEU A 123 -1.10 6.31 9.70
N ILE A 124 -0.21 5.39 9.31
CA ILE A 124 0.08 5.11 7.89
C ILE A 124 -1.15 4.54 7.17
N LYS A 125 -1.97 3.74 7.86
CA LYS A 125 -3.18 3.15 7.30
C LYS A 125 -4.29 4.18 7.11
N VAL A 126 -4.40 5.14 8.02
CA VAL A 126 -5.37 6.24 7.94
C VAL A 126 -4.96 7.24 6.85
N TYR A 127 -3.70 7.66 6.82
CA TYR A 127 -3.21 8.63 5.83
C TYR A 127 -1.87 8.19 5.20
N PRO A 128 -1.90 7.28 4.21
CA PRO A 128 -0.68 6.76 3.57
C PRO A 128 0.06 7.80 2.73
N ALA A 129 -0.66 8.79 2.18
CA ALA A 129 -0.07 9.87 1.40
C ALA A 129 0.91 10.73 2.24
N GLY A 130 0.73 10.76 3.57
CA GLY A 130 1.63 11.44 4.50
C GLY A 130 3.09 10.97 4.44
N LEU A 131 3.36 9.76 3.94
CA LEU A 131 4.73 9.26 3.72
C LEU A 131 5.48 9.98 2.58
N ARG A 132 4.74 10.67 1.71
CA ARG A 132 5.26 11.43 0.56
C ARG A 132 5.41 12.92 0.87
N CYS A 133 4.89 13.35 2.01
CA CYS A 133 4.94 14.73 2.46
C CYS A 133 6.28 15.03 3.13
N ALA A 134 6.90 16.15 2.79
CA ALA A 134 8.18 16.57 3.35
C ALA A 134 8.02 17.73 4.33
N ASP A 135 8.75 17.70 5.45
CA ASP A 135 8.83 18.80 6.41
C ASP A 135 9.52 20.06 5.83
N VAL A 136 9.75 21.09 6.66
CA VAL A 136 10.42 22.34 6.22
C VAL A 136 11.83 22.09 5.69
N ASP A 137 12.53 21.13 6.27
CA ASP A 137 13.89 20.72 5.87
C ASP A 137 13.88 19.79 4.63
N GLY A 138 12.70 19.51 4.07
CA GLY A 138 12.51 18.56 2.97
C GLY A 138 12.68 17.10 3.40
N ASN A 139 12.68 16.80 4.70
CA ASN A 139 12.75 15.43 5.19
C ASN A 139 11.39 14.76 5.04
N LEU A 140 11.36 13.66 4.29
CA LEU A 140 10.27 12.69 4.36
C LEU A 140 10.30 11.92 5.69
N PRO A 141 9.19 11.27 6.09
CA PRO A 141 9.15 10.40 7.28
C PRO A 141 10.26 9.36 7.33
N ILE A 142 10.71 8.82 6.19
CA ILE A 142 11.84 7.88 6.14
C ILE A 142 13.18 8.52 6.54
N HIS A 143 13.43 9.78 6.18
CA HIS A 143 14.63 10.51 6.61
C HIS A 143 14.65 10.67 8.12
N LEU A 144 13.49 11.06 8.69
CA LEU A 144 13.33 11.17 10.13
C LEU A 144 13.49 9.83 10.83
N ALA A 145 12.95 8.74 10.27
CA ALA A 145 13.09 7.41 10.85
C ALA A 145 14.55 6.94 10.93
N PHE A 146 15.38 7.29 9.95
CA PHE A 146 16.82 7.06 10.02
C PHE A 146 17.52 8.00 11.01
N ARG A 147 17.15 9.28 11.04
CA ARG A 147 17.72 10.29 11.94
C ARG A 147 17.47 9.98 13.40
N PHE A 148 16.24 9.60 13.76
CA PHE A 148 15.81 9.23 15.11
C PHE A 148 16.02 7.75 15.43
N ASN A 149 16.69 7.01 14.54
CA ASN A 149 17.12 5.64 14.79
C ASN A 149 15.95 4.69 15.14
N CYS A 150 14.82 4.85 14.46
CA CYS A 150 13.61 4.06 14.68
C CYS A 150 13.86 2.55 14.55
N THR A 151 12.97 1.77 15.17
CA THR A 151 13.05 0.31 15.11
C THR A 151 12.93 -0.20 13.68
N ASP A 152 13.63 -1.29 13.37
CA ASP A 152 13.58 -1.94 12.07
C ASP A 152 12.15 -2.30 11.62
N ARG A 153 11.27 -2.54 12.60
CA ARG A 153 9.86 -2.84 12.33
C ARG A 153 9.12 -1.63 11.74
N ILE A 154 9.40 -0.43 12.22
CA ILE A 154 8.86 0.83 11.68
C ILE A 154 9.50 1.15 10.33
N LEU A 155 10.82 0.99 10.19
CA LEU A 155 11.51 1.19 8.90
C LEU A 155 10.94 0.27 7.81
N ARG A 156 10.77 -1.02 8.12
CA ARG A 156 10.11 -1.99 7.24
C ARG A 156 8.72 -1.55 6.82
N LEU A 157 7.94 -1.00 7.76
CA LEU A 157 6.57 -0.59 7.50
C LEU A 157 6.52 0.59 6.52
N ILE A 158 7.35 1.61 6.76
CA ILE A 158 7.46 2.79 5.89
C ILE A 158 7.94 2.37 4.50
N LEU A 159 8.97 1.53 4.40
CA LEU A 159 9.52 1.08 3.11
C LEU A 159 8.57 0.18 2.31
N LYS A 160 7.76 -0.64 2.99
CA LYS A 160 6.72 -1.42 2.32
C LYS A 160 5.61 -0.55 1.75
N ALA A 161 5.28 0.56 2.42
CA ALA A 161 4.25 1.48 1.98
C ALA A 161 4.75 2.47 0.91
N PHE A 162 6.01 2.89 1.01
CA PHE A 162 6.62 3.85 0.08
C PHE A 162 8.12 3.56 -0.14
N PRO A 163 8.46 2.63 -1.05
CA PRO A 163 9.85 2.24 -1.31
C PRO A 163 10.66 3.33 -2.02
N GLU A 164 10.03 4.15 -2.86
CA GLU A 164 10.71 5.21 -3.63
C GLU A 164 11.26 6.33 -2.73
N GLY A 165 10.76 6.45 -1.49
CA GLY A 165 11.26 7.39 -0.51
C GLY A 165 12.74 7.20 -0.15
N MET A 166 13.34 6.04 -0.46
CA MET A 166 14.77 5.80 -0.28
C MET A 166 15.68 6.56 -1.24
N GLU A 167 15.16 6.96 -2.40
CA GLU A 167 15.90 7.68 -3.44
C GLU A 167 15.66 9.19 -3.36
N ALA A 168 14.69 9.62 -2.56
CA ALA A 168 14.39 11.03 -2.34
C ALA A 168 15.49 11.71 -1.52
N VAL A 169 15.84 12.94 -1.91
CA VAL A 169 16.78 13.79 -1.17
C VAL A 169 16.03 14.91 -0.46
N ASN A 170 16.49 15.30 0.72
CA ASN A 170 15.95 16.45 1.45
C ASN A 170 16.51 17.79 0.91
N CYS A 171 16.12 18.93 1.51
CA CYS A 171 16.59 20.26 1.08
C CYS A 171 18.11 20.44 1.25
N SER A 172 18.75 19.65 2.12
CA SER A 172 20.20 19.60 2.27
C SER A 172 20.90 18.72 1.22
N GLY A 173 20.15 18.12 0.29
CA GLY A 173 20.66 17.19 -0.73
C GLY A 173 21.07 15.82 -0.18
N LYS A 174 20.59 15.44 1.01
CA LYS A 174 20.94 14.19 1.69
C LYS A 174 19.88 13.13 1.46
N LEU A 175 20.31 11.89 1.20
CA LEU A 175 19.45 10.71 1.20
C LEU A 175 19.06 10.30 2.64
N PRO A 176 18.00 9.50 2.85
CA PRO A 176 17.58 9.07 4.18
C PRO A 176 18.69 8.36 4.96
N LEU A 177 19.50 7.56 4.27
CA LEU A 177 20.64 6.85 4.86
C LEU A 177 21.73 7.81 5.38
N GLU A 178 21.89 8.96 4.74
CA GLU A 178 22.89 9.96 5.12
C GLU A 178 22.43 10.83 6.29
N CYS A 179 21.12 10.88 6.53
CA CYS A 179 20.51 11.45 7.73
C CYS A 179 20.61 10.52 8.95
N ALA A 180 20.98 9.26 8.75
CA ALA A 180 21.16 8.33 9.85
C ALA A 180 22.36 8.71 10.71
N GLY A 181 22.24 8.50 12.02
CA GLY A 181 23.33 8.72 12.98
C GLY A 181 24.53 7.79 12.73
N ASP A 182 24.64 6.71 13.51
CA ASP A 182 25.74 5.76 13.36
C ASP A 182 25.68 5.06 11.99
N LYS A 183 26.51 5.56 11.06
CA LYS A 183 26.53 5.16 9.64
C LYS A 183 26.66 3.65 9.43
N MET A 184 27.29 2.93 10.38
CA MET A 184 27.51 1.48 10.28
C MET A 184 26.25 0.67 10.59
N GLN A 185 25.51 1.04 11.64
CA GLN A 185 24.26 0.37 12.02
C GLN A 185 23.13 0.70 11.03
N ALA A 186 23.12 1.93 10.49
CA ALA A 186 22.16 2.34 9.48
C ALA A 186 22.33 1.58 8.15
N LYS A 187 23.57 1.41 7.68
CA LYS A 187 23.88 0.61 6.49
C LYS A 187 23.51 -0.86 6.67
N PHE A 188 23.79 -1.43 7.84
CA PHE A 188 23.41 -2.82 8.14
C PHE A 188 21.88 -3.00 8.16
N ARG A 189 21.16 -2.08 8.81
CA ARG A 189 19.69 -2.09 8.83
C ARG A 189 19.11 -1.94 7.44
N LEU A 190 19.64 -1.05 6.60
CA LEU A 190 19.20 -0.89 5.22
C LEU A 190 19.41 -2.18 4.43
N LEU A 191 20.57 -2.82 4.54
CA LEU A 191 20.86 -4.09 3.87
C LEU A 191 19.89 -5.19 4.32
N GLN A 192 19.67 -5.33 5.63
CA GLN A 192 18.73 -6.30 6.19
C GLN A 192 17.29 -6.03 5.71
N THR A 193 16.88 -4.77 5.72
CA THR A 193 15.54 -4.36 5.34
C THR A 193 15.29 -4.54 3.84
N PHE A 194 16.29 -4.23 3.00
CA PHE A 194 16.25 -4.48 1.56
C PHE A 194 16.19 -5.98 1.24
N ILE A 195 17.01 -6.81 1.89
CA ILE A 195 17.00 -8.26 1.70
C ILE A 195 15.62 -8.84 2.03
N GLU A 196 15.03 -8.41 3.14
CA GLU A 196 13.72 -8.88 3.57
C GLU A 196 12.57 -8.34 2.69
N CYS A 197 12.66 -7.10 2.20
CA CYS A 197 11.67 -6.54 1.29
C CYS A 197 11.78 -7.13 -0.13
N ALA A 198 12.99 -7.40 -0.61
CA ALA A 198 13.22 -8.10 -1.89
C ALA A 198 12.68 -9.53 -1.83
N GLY A 199 12.94 -10.27 -0.74
CA GLY A 199 12.36 -11.59 -0.53
C GLY A 199 10.81 -11.58 -0.54
N TYR A 200 10.19 -10.53 -0.02
CA TYR A 200 8.73 -10.39 0.00
C TYR A 200 8.12 -10.08 -1.38
N LEU A 201 8.79 -9.25 -2.20
CA LEU A 201 8.34 -8.95 -3.57
C LEU A 201 8.50 -10.16 -4.48
N ASP A 202 9.60 -10.90 -4.33
CA ASP A 202 9.82 -12.15 -5.06
C ASP A 202 8.80 -13.22 -4.64
N ASP A 203 8.56 -13.44 -3.34
CA ASP A 203 7.59 -14.44 -2.86
C ASP A 203 6.15 -14.15 -3.31
N LYS A 204 5.71 -12.87 -3.31
CA LYS A 204 4.36 -12.52 -3.77
C LYS A 204 4.19 -12.74 -5.27
N SER A 205 5.19 -12.36 -6.07
CA SER A 205 5.19 -12.59 -7.52
C SER A 205 5.25 -14.08 -7.85
N LEU A 206 6.04 -14.85 -7.09
CA LEU A 206 6.19 -16.29 -7.26
C LEU A 206 4.92 -17.04 -6.86
N ASN A 207 4.29 -16.70 -5.73
CA ASN A 207 3.02 -17.28 -5.30
C ASN A 207 1.89 -16.99 -6.30
N GLN A 208 1.79 -15.75 -6.81
CA GLN A 208 0.80 -15.43 -7.84
C GLN A 208 1.01 -16.25 -9.12
N LYS A 209 2.27 -16.38 -9.57
CA LYS A 209 2.61 -17.24 -10.72
C LYS A 209 2.36 -18.72 -10.44
N GLN A 210 2.48 -19.15 -9.18
CA GLN A 210 2.20 -20.51 -8.76
C GLN A 210 0.70 -20.80 -8.79
N ASP A 211 -0.13 -19.87 -8.32
CA ASP A 211 -1.60 -19.96 -8.41
C ASP A 211 -2.08 -19.99 -9.87
N GLU A 212 -1.49 -19.16 -10.74
CA GLU A 212 -1.76 -19.15 -12.19
C GLU A 212 -1.36 -20.48 -12.85
N LEU A 213 -0.23 -21.06 -12.44
CA LEU A 213 0.23 -22.37 -12.92
C LEU A 213 -0.70 -23.50 -12.48
N GLU A 214 -1.14 -23.50 -11.22
CA GLU A 214 -2.07 -24.50 -10.68
C GLU A 214 -3.44 -24.42 -11.37
N ALA A 215 -3.95 -23.21 -11.64
CA ALA A 215 -5.17 -23.02 -12.40
C ALA A 215 -5.04 -23.57 -13.84
N ALA A 216 -3.93 -23.29 -14.52
CA ALA A 216 -3.68 -23.79 -15.87
C ALA A 216 -3.54 -25.32 -15.91
N GLN A 217 -2.88 -25.92 -14.91
CA GLN A 217 -2.75 -27.38 -14.79
C GLN A 217 -4.12 -28.05 -14.66
N LYS A 218 -5.02 -27.49 -13.85
CA LYS A 218 -6.38 -28.02 -13.68
C LYS A 218 -7.15 -28.05 -15.01
N THR A 219 -7.09 -26.97 -15.79
CA THR A 219 -7.76 -26.92 -17.11
C THR A 219 -7.19 -27.93 -18.09
N ILE A 220 -5.87 -28.16 -18.08
CA ILE A 220 -5.25 -29.19 -18.93
C ILE A 220 -5.75 -30.58 -18.53
N ILE A 221 -5.85 -30.87 -17.23
CA ILE A 221 -6.37 -32.16 -16.74
C ILE A 221 -7.80 -32.38 -17.25
N GLU A 222 -8.69 -31.39 -17.06
CA GLU A 222 -10.07 -31.45 -17.55
C GLU A 222 -10.14 -31.70 -19.07
N ALA A 223 -9.35 -30.95 -19.85
CA ALA A 223 -9.28 -31.13 -21.31
C ALA A 223 -8.75 -32.52 -21.71
N THR A 224 -7.79 -33.08 -20.96
CA THR A 224 -7.27 -34.44 -21.23
C THR A 224 -8.29 -35.53 -20.89
N GLU A 225 -9.11 -35.34 -19.85
CA GLU A 225 -10.21 -36.24 -19.52
C GLU A 225 -11.27 -36.23 -20.63
N ASP A 226 -11.66 -35.06 -21.10
CA ASP A 226 -12.59 -34.91 -22.23
C ASP A 226 -12.05 -35.53 -23.52
N LEU A 227 -10.76 -35.32 -23.81
CA LEU A 227 -10.10 -35.96 -24.95
C LEU A 227 -10.11 -37.49 -24.82
N SER A 228 -9.90 -38.02 -23.62
CA SER A 228 -9.94 -39.46 -23.35
C SER A 228 -11.34 -40.04 -23.59
N LYS A 229 -12.37 -39.30 -23.19
CA LYS A 229 -13.78 -39.66 -23.39
C LYS A 229 -14.15 -39.65 -24.87
N ALA A 230 -13.79 -38.58 -25.58
CA ALA A 230 -13.99 -38.46 -27.02
C ALA A 230 -13.27 -39.58 -27.79
N LYS A 231 -12.03 -39.93 -27.41
CA LYS A 231 -11.29 -41.06 -28.01
C LYS A 231 -12.00 -42.40 -27.80
N ARG A 232 -12.57 -42.65 -26.61
CA ARG A 232 -13.36 -43.87 -26.35
C ARG A 232 -14.60 -43.91 -27.23
N GLU A 233 -15.33 -42.80 -27.35
CA GLU A 233 -16.50 -42.70 -28.23
C GLU A 233 -16.14 -42.96 -29.70
N LEU A 234 -15.05 -42.34 -30.19
CA LEU A 234 -14.54 -42.56 -31.55
C LEU A 234 -14.14 -44.02 -31.79
N SER A 235 -13.53 -44.68 -30.80
CA SER A 235 -13.19 -46.11 -30.88
C SER A 235 -14.44 -47.00 -30.97
N TYR A 236 -15.52 -46.62 -30.28
CA TYR A 236 -16.79 -47.33 -30.31
C TYR A 236 -17.48 -47.18 -31.68
N ILE A 237 -17.49 -45.95 -32.23
CA ILE A 237 -18.02 -45.67 -33.57
C ILE A 237 -17.23 -46.42 -34.66
N LYS A 238 -15.89 -46.47 -34.55
CA LYS A 238 -15.06 -47.24 -35.49
C LYS A 238 -15.33 -48.75 -35.45
N LYS A 239 -15.65 -49.31 -34.28
CA LYS A 239 -16.01 -50.73 -34.13
C LYS A 239 -17.40 -51.07 -34.67
N PHE A 240 -18.32 -50.11 -34.70
CA PHE A 240 -19.69 -50.29 -35.19
C PHE A 240 -20.05 -49.19 -36.20
N PRO A 241 -19.61 -49.32 -37.46
CA PRO A 241 -19.87 -48.34 -38.50
C PRO A 241 -21.38 -48.19 -38.74
N ILE A 242 -21.85 -46.96 -38.89
CA ILE A 242 -23.21 -46.68 -39.36
C ILE A 242 -23.30 -47.23 -40.80
N PRO A 243 -24.26 -48.12 -41.12
CA PRO A 243 -24.46 -48.57 -42.49
C PRO A 243 -24.78 -47.37 -43.36
N THR A 244 -23.95 -47.10 -44.37
CA THR A 244 -24.28 -46.10 -45.39
C THR A 244 -25.52 -46.56 -46.15
N ALA A 245 -26.32 -45.59 -46.61
CA ALA A 245 -27.66 -45.81 -47.19
C ALA A 245 -27.69 -46.73 -48.43
N GLU A 246 -26.54 -47.23 -48.89
CA GLU A 246 -26.40 -48.09 -50.07
C GLU A 246 -26.48 -49.59 -49.75
N THR A 247 -26.49 -50.02 -48.49
CA THR A 247 -26.57 -51.46 -48.12
C THR A 247 -27.86 -51.90 -47.42
N SER A 248 -28.91 -51.08 -47.42
CA SER A 248 -30.13 -51.34 -46.64
C SER A 248 -31.35 -51.64 -47.52
N SER A 249 -31.47 -52.88 -48.02
CA SER A 249 -32.78 -53.43 -48.41
C SER A 249 -33.58 -53.97 -47.21
N ASP A 250 -33.02 -53.89 -46.00
CA ASP A 250 -33.62 -54.49 -44.81
C ASP A 250 -34.33 -53.47 -43.89
N ARG A 251 -35.67 -53.55 -43.84
CA ARG A 251 -36.55 -52.64 -43.10
C ARG A 251 -36.32 -52.66 -41.58
N GLY A 252 -35.64 -53.68 -41.05
CA GLY A 252 -35.32 -53.81 -39.62
C GLY A 252 -34.24 -52.83 -39.15
N LEU A 253 -33.18 -52.64 -39.93
CA LEU A 253 -32.03 -51.78 -39.58
C LEU A 253 -32.40 -50.28 -39.58
N SER A 254 -33.34 -49.88 -40.42
CA SER A 254 -33.81 -48.48 -40.52
C SER A 254 -34.49 -47.97 -39.24
N ARG A 255 -35.27 -48.80 -38.52
CA ARG A 255 -35.92 -48.38 -37.26
C ARG A 255 -34.92 -48.23 -36.11
N TYR A 256 -33.90 -49.10 -36.06
CA TYR A 256 -32.86 -49.04 -35.05
C TYR A 256 -32.02 -47.76 -35.19
N TRP A 257 -31.53 -47.48 -36.40
CA TRP A 257 -30.72 -46.29 -36.66
C TRP A 257 -31.51 -44.97 -36.60
N LYS A 258 -32.82 -44.98 -36.88
CA LYS A 258 -33.70 -43.82 -36.61
C LYS A 258 -33.80 -43.53 -35.11
N LYS A 259 -33.99 -44.55 -34.26
CA LYS A 259 -34.01 -44.37 -32.79
C LYS A 259 -32.68 -43.89 -32.23
N VAL A 260 -31.56 -44.38 -32.78
CA VAL A 260 -30.21 -43.98 -32.37
C VAL A 260 -29.91 -42.55 -32.85
N SER A 261 -30.26 -42.18 -34.09
CA SER A 261 -30.10 -40.80 -34.60
C SER A 261 -30.91 -39.79 -33.80
N SER A 262 -32.16 -40.10 -33.44
CA SER A 262 -32.99 -39.19 -32.61
C SER A 262 -32.39 -38.97 -31.21
N ARG A 263 -31.70 -39.95 -30.63
CA ARG A 263 -31.01 -39.80 -29.33
C ARG A 263 -29.72 -38.98 -29.44
N LEU A 264 -28.98 -39.12 -30.54
CA LEU A 264 -27.76 -38.35 -30.79
C LEU A 264 -28.07 -36.89 -31.15
N LEU A 265 -29.12 -36.62 -31.94
CA LEU A 265 -29.59 -35.27 -32.25
C LEU A 265 -30.08 -34.51 -31.02
N LYS A 266 -30.74 -35.19 -30.07
CA LYS A 266 -31.21 -34.59 -28.82
C LYS A 266 -30.07 -34.21 -27.88
N ARG A 267 -28.96 -34.96 -27.89
CA ARG A 267 -27.74 -34.61 -27.15
C ARG A 267 -26.94 -33.49 -27.80
N LYS A 268 -27.03 -33.31 -29.12
CA LYS A 268 -26.37 -32.22 -29.85
C LYS A 268 -27.05 -30.86 -29.63
N SER A 269 -28.28 -30.83 -29.12
CA SER A 269 -28.97 -29.60 -28.70
C SER A 269 -28.79 -29.25 -27.22
N GLU A 270 -28.11 -30.11 -26.45
CA GLU A 270 -27.86 -29.96 -25.00
C GLU A 270 -26.38 -29.65 -24.68
N LEU A 271 -25.52 -29.60 -25.69
CA LEU A 271 -24.13 -29.11 -25.68
C LEU A 271 -24.08 -27.75 -26.38
#